data_AF-A0A0F9DRJ6-F1
#
_entry.id   AF-A0A0F9DRJ6-F1
#
_cell.length_a   1.000
_cell.length_b   1.000
_cell.length_c   1.000
_cell.angle_alpha   90.00
_cell.angle_beta   90.00
_cell.angle_gamma   90.00
#
_symmetry.space_group_name_H-M   'P 1'
#
loop_
_entity.id
_entity.type
_entity.pdbx_description
1 polymer ?
#
loop_
_entity_poly.entity_id
_entity_poly.type
_entity_poly.pdbx_seq_one_letter_code
_entity_poly.pdbx_strand_id
1 'polypeptide(L)'
;FMYIVFRREGNKSNSPALLASSVDYRNDILVSISVLMGNFFGYIGYPIFDNIVAFCIGLFIVYSGFKIGLQNVDFLMGKVPGKDIMSRLREMALSIDGVKNLNDVRAHFLGTFIQVEVHIEVDKKLKTTKSHEIAEAVQNLLQEEEIVDYAFVHVDPV
;
A
#
# COMPACT_ATOMS: atom_id res chain seq x y z
N PHE A 1 0.89 24.50 -2.76
CA PHE A 1 -0.37 24.01 -3.35
C PHE A 1 -0.29 22.52 -3.71
N MET A 2 0.59 22.11 -4.63
CA MET A 2 0.72 20.69 -5.06
C MET A 2 0.95 19.71 -3.90
N TYR A 3 1.84 20.03 -2.95
CA TYR A 3 2.03 19.23 -1.74
C TYR A 3 0.72 18.84 -1.05
N ILE A 4 -0.18 19.80 -0.87
CA ILE A 4 -1.44 19.62 -0.15
C ILE A 4 -2.38 18.71 -0.94
N VAL A 5 -2.47 18.93 -2.25
CA VAL A 5 -3.33 18.14 -3.15
C VAL A 5 -2.86 16.69 -3.16
N PHE A 6 -1.58 16.45 -3.45
CA PHE A 6 -1.01 15.09 -3.51
C PHE A 6 -1.10 14.37 -2.17
N ARG A 7 -0.84 15.07 -1.05
CA ARG A 7 -0.97 14.46 0.28
C ARG A 7 -2.43 14.07 0.59
N ARG A 8 -3.38 14.92 0.22
CA ARG A 8 -4.81 14.65 0.44
C ARG A 8 -5.30 13.48 -0.40
N GLU A 9 -5.03 13.49 -1.71
CA GLU A 9 -5.49 12.42 -2.59
C GLU A 9 -4.73 11.11 -2.35
N GLY A 10 -3.45 11.18 -2.00
CA GLY A 10 -2.67 10.00 -1.60
C GLY A 10 -3.21 9.32 -0.34
N ASN A 11 -3.63 10.10 0.68
CA ASN A 11 -4.28 9.53 1.87
C ASN A 11 -5.67 8.96 1.55
N LYS A 12 -6.45 9.60 0.69
CA LYS A 12 -7.79 9.10 0.32
C LYS A 12 -7.74 7.79 -0.45
N SER A 13 -6.81 7.68 -1.39
CA SER A 13 -6.65 6.51 -2.26
C SER A 13 -5.68 5.46 -1.71
N ASN A 14 -5.14 5.67 -0.50
CA ASN A 14 -4.04 4.88 0.05
C ASN A 14 -2.89 4.66 -0.94
N SER A 15 -2.58 5.66 -1.78
CA SER A 15 -1.60 5.54 -2.86
C SER A 15 -0.18 5.85 -2.39
N PRO A 16 0.73 4.85 -2.35
CA PRO A 16 2.13 5.08 -2.00
C PRO A 16 2.81 6.04 -2.97
N ALA A 17 2.45 5.97 -4.26
CA ALA A 17 2.99 6.83 -5.31
C ALA A 17 2.60 8.31 -5.09
N LEU A 18 1.32 8.60 -4.85
CA LEU A 18 0.87 9.98 -4.60
C LEU A 18 1.45 10.54 -3.30
N LEU A 19 1.60 9.71 -2.26
CA LEU A 19 2.25 10.10 -1.02
C LEU A 19 3.73 10.40 -1.23
N ALA A 20 4.45 9.58 -2.00
CA ALA A 20 5.83 9.83 -2.37
C ALA A 20 5.99 11.16 -3.12
N SER A 21 5.15 11.41 -4.14
CA SER A 21 5.12 12.69 -4.87
C SER A 21 4.81 13.88 -3.95
N SER A 22 3.95 13.70 -2.95
CA SER A 22 3.71 14.78 -1.97
C SER A 22 4.99 15.14 -1.20
N VAL A 23 5.81 14.15 -0.82
CA VAL A 23 7.05 14.43 -0.10
C VAL A 23 8.08 15.09 -1.00
N ASP A 24 8.12 14.73 -2.28
CA ASP A 24 8.95 15.39 -3.28
C ASP A 24 8.62 16.90 -3.37
N TYR A 25 7.35 17.24 -3.58
CA TYR A 25 6.90 18.63 -3.57
C TYR A 25 7.18 19.37 -2.24
N ARG A 26 7.18 18.65 -1.11
CA ARG A 26 7.58 19.24 0.18
C ARG A 26 9.06 19.57 0.19
N ASN A 27 9.90 18.68 -0.34
CA ASN A 27 11.33 18.88 -0.42
C ASN A 27 11.66 20.07 -1.34
N ASP A 28 10.97 20.22 -2.48
CA ASP A 28 11.14 21.39 -3.37
C ASP A 28 10.87 22.72 -2.66
N ILE A 29 9.83 22.77 -1.82
CA ILE A 29 9.51 23.94 -0.99
C ILE A 29 10.66 24.22 -0.02
N LEU A 30 11.18 23.18 0.65
CA LEU A 30 12.30 23.34 1.59
C LEU A 30 13.57 23.81 0.89
N VAL A 31 13.92 23.25 -0.26
CA VAL A 31 15.07 23.69 -1.07
C VAL A 31 14.91 25.16 -1.45
N SER A 32 13.74 25.55 -1.94
CA SER A 32 13.46 26.93 -2.37
C SER A 32 13.59 27.95 -1.23
N ILE A 33 13.00 27.66 -0.06
CA ILE A 33 13.13 28.50 1.15
C ILE A 33 14.60 28.67 1.53
N SER A 34 15.39 27.63 1.30
CA SER A 34 16.73 27.56 1.85
C SER A 34 17.76 28.24 0.98
N VAL A 35 17.57 28.17 -0.35
CA VAL A 35 18.26 29.04 -1.30
C VAL A 35 17.94 30.51 -1.02
N LEU A 36 16.67 30.84 -0.72
CA LEU A 36 16.29 32.21 -0.35
C LEU A 36 16.99 32.67 0.94
N MET A 37 17.03 31.84 1.97
CA MET A 37 17.73 32.14 3.22
C MET A 37 19.24 32.29 2.98
N GLY A 38 19.86 31.37 2.26
CA GLY A 38 21.29 31.43 1.92
C GLY A 38 21.67 32.71 1.20
N ASN A 39 20.88 33.11 0.20
CA ASN A 39 21.08 34.36 -0.52
C ASN A 39 20.92 35.60 0.40
N PHE A 40 19.89 35.61 1.26
CA PHE A 40 19.68 36.70 2.21
C PHE A 40 20.84 36.85 3.21
N PHE A 41 21.33 35.75 3.78
CA PHE A 41 22.48 35.78 4.69
C PHE A 41 23.79 36.13 3.98
N GLY A 42 23.97 35.66 2.74
CA GLY A 42 25.08 36.08 1.88
C GLY A 42 25.10 37.59 1.67
N TYR A 43 23.94 38.21 1.42
CA TYR A 43 23.81 39.65 1.25
C TYR A 43 24.19 40.46 2.51
N ILE A 44 23.91 39.93 3.71
CA ILE A 44 24.21 40.61 5.00
C ILE A 44 25.66 40.33 5.47
N GLY A 45 26.47 39.64 4.66
CA GLY A 45 27.89 39.40 4.93
C GLY A 45 28.21 38.07 5.62
N TYR A 46 27.28 37.12 5.65
CA TYR A 46 27.46 35.78 6.21
C TYR A 46 27.39 34.67 5.13
N PRO A 47 28.33 34.62 4.17
CA PRO A 47 28.26 33.66 3.05
C PRO A 47 28.41 32.19 3.48
N ILE A 48 29.01 31.92 4.64
CA ILE A 48 29.18 30.54 5.17
C ILE A 48 27.83 29.90 5.52
N PHE A 49 26.81 30.71 5.84
CA PHE A 49 25.48 30.18 6.21
C PHE A 49 24.81 29.42 5.07
N ASP A 50 25.05 29.81 3.81
CA ASP A 50 24.52 29.11 2.64
C ASP A 50 24.98 27.65 2.60
N ASN A 51 26.28 27.41 2.78
CA ASN A 51 26.86 26.06 2.82
C ASN A 51 26.28 25.20 3.94
N ILE A 52 26.10 25.77 5.14
CA ILE A 52 25.56 25.04 6.31
C ILE A 52 24.10 24.65 6.05
N VAL A 53 23.29 25.61 5.58
CA VAL A 53 21.87 25.38 5.30
C VAL A 53 21.70 24.34 4.18
N ALA A 54 22.46 24.49 3.09
CA ALA A 54 22.45 23.53 1.98
C ALA A 54 22.81 22.11 2.43
N PHE A 55 23.85 21.97 3.28
CA PHE A 55 24.27 20.67 3.80
C PHE A 55 23.19 20.02 4.68
N CYS A 56 22.60 20.77 5.62
CA CYS A 56 21.54 20.27 6.50
C CYS A 56 20.33 19.75 5.71
N ILE A 57 19.97 20.45 4.62
CA ILE A 57 18.83 20.08 3.79
C ILE A 57 19.14 18.91 2.87
N GLY A 58 20.36 18.86 2.33
CA GLY A 58 20.84 17.69 1.60
C GLY A 58 20.68 16.43 2.46
N LEU A 59 21.14 16.46 3.71
CA LEU A 59 20.95 15.34 4.65
C LEU A 59 19.48 15.02 4.90
N PHE A 60 18.63 16.03 5.11
CA PHE A 60 17.20 15.83 5.30
C PHE A 60 16.53 15.17 4.08
N ILE A 61 16.87 15.61 2.87
CA ILE A 61 16.32 15.05 1.62
C ILE A 61 16.77 13.60 1.45
N VAL A 62 18.06 13.31 1.66
CA VAL A 62 18.59 11.93 1.60
C VAL A 62 17.86 11.02 2.59
N TYR A 63 17.71 11.47 3.85
CA TYR A 63 16.96 10.72 4.86
C TYR A 63 15.49 10.50 4.46
N SER A 64 14.83 11.54 3.94
CA SER A 64 13.44 11.46 3.50
C SER A 64 13.27 10.48 2.32
N GLY A 65 14.17 10.53 1.34
CA GLY A 65 14.20 9.62 0.20
C GLY A 65 14.44 8.19 0.62
N PHE A 66 15.42 7.95 1.49
CA PHE A 66 15.71 6.62 2.05
C PHE A 66 14.51 6.01 2.77
N LYS A 67 13.83 6.80 3.62
CA LYS A 67 12.64 6.35 4.34
C LYS A 67 11.51 5.95 3.41
N ILE A 68 11.25 6.73 2.35
CA ILE A 68 10.22 6.41 1.35
C ILE A 68 10.61 5.18 0.54
N GLY A 69 11.88 5.06 0.16
CA GLY A 69 12.41 3.90 -0.53
C GLY A 69 12.15 2.62 0.26
N LEU A 70 12.51 2.61 1.54
CA LEU A 70 12.29 1.45 2.41
C LEU A 70 10.81 1.08 2.55
N GLN A 71 9.92 2.07 2.68
CA GLN A 71 8.47 1.82 2.73
C GLN A 71 7.94 1.19 1.45
N ASN A 72 8.45 1.59 0.28
CA ASN A 72 8.03 1.02 -1.01
C ASN A 72 8.60 -0.39 -1.25
N VAL A 73 9.76 -0.72 -0.69
CA VAL A 73 10.30 -2.09 -0.73
C VAL A 73 9.34 -3.06 -0.06
N ASP A 74 8.73 -2.70 1.07
CA ASP A 74 7.72 -3.57 1.72
C ASP A 74 6.57 -3.90 0.77
N PHE A 75 6.07 -2.91 0.02
CA PHE A 75 5.02 -3.13 -0.97
C PHE A 75 5.49 -4.03 -2.12
N LEU A 76 6.72 -3.86 -2.62
CA LEU A 76 7.31 -4.73 -3.63
C LEU A 76 7.54 -6.16 -3.14
N MET A 77 7.80 -6.34 -1.84
CA MET A 77 7.94 -7.65 -1.22
C MET A 77 6.60 -8.31 -0.87
N GLY A 78 5.47 -7.72 -1.26
CA GLY A 78 4.15 -8.27 -0.99
C GLY A 78 3.74 -8.13 0.47
N LYS A 79 3.84 -6.89 1.00
CA LYS A 79 3.37 -6.56 2.35
C LYS A 79 1.99 -7.13 2.63
N VAL A 80 1.87 -7.83 3.76
CA VAL A 80 0.60 -8.42 4.21
C VAL A 80 -0.33 -7.31 4.74
N PRO A 81 -1.63 -7.33 4.38
CA PRO A 81 -2.63 -6.44 4.95
C PRO A 81 -2.75 -6.56 6.46
N GLY A 82 -3.37 -5.55 7.09
CA GLY A 82 -3.62 -5.55 8.53
C GLY A 82 -4.44 -6.76 8.98
N LYS A 83 -4.27 -7.16 10.26
CA LYS A 83 -4.96 -8.33 10.83
C LYS A 83 -6.48 -8.24 10.70
N ASP A 84 -7.04 -7.04 10.83
CA ASP A 84 -8.50 -6.83 10.73
C ASP A 84 -9.03 -7.17 9.32
N ILE A 85 -8.32 -6.76 8.27
CA ILE A 85 -8.65 -7.11 6.87
C ILE A 85 -8.53 -8.62 6.69
N MET A 86 -7.42 -9.22 7.15
CA MET A 86 -7.19 -10.66 7.04
C MET A 86 -8.26 -11.50 7.76
N SER A 87 -8.75 -11.04 8.91
CA SER A 87 -9.85 -11.69 9.64
C SER A 87 -11.17 -11.53 8.89
N ARG A 88 -11.47 -10.33 8.37
CA ARG A 88 -12.70 -10.08 7.61
C ARG A 88 -12.78 -10.94 6.34
N LEU A 89 -11.67 -11.06 5.58
CA LEU A 89 -11.61 -11.93 4.40
C LEU A 89 -11.86 -13.41 4.75
N ARG A 90 -11.32 -13.88 5.89
CA ARG A 90 -11.59 -15.25 6.40
C ARG A 90 -13.07 -15.44 6.72
N GLU A 91 -13.66 -14.52 7.45
CA GLU A 91 -15.08 -14.57 7.83
C GLU A 91 -15.99 -14.57 6.59
N MET A 92 -15.69 -13.72 5.61
CA MET A 92 -16.43 -13.68 4.34
C MET A 92 -16.35 -15.01 3.60
N ALA A 93 -15.16 -15.57 3.41
CA ALA A 93 -15.00 -16.85 2.72
C ALA A 93 -15.69 -18.02 3.46
N LEU A 94 -15.66 -18.05 4.79
CA LEU A 94 -16.35 -19.06 5.61
C LEU A 94 -17.88 -18.90 5.61
N SER A 95 -18.41 -17.73 5.24
CA SER A 95 -19.85 -17.49 5.23
C SER A 95 -20.58 -18.12 4.04
N ILE A 96 -19.85 -18.55 3.00
CA ILE A 96 -20.42 -19.19 1.81
C ILE A 96 -20.82 -20.63 2.11
N ASP A 97 -22.08 -20.97 1.81
CA ASP A 97 -22.57 -22.34 1.95
C ASP A 97 -21.78 -23.32 1.08
N GLY A 98 -21.41 -24.46 1.66
CA GLY A 98 -20.55 -25.46 1.03
C GLY A 98 -19.05 -25.31 1.29
N VAL A 99 -18.59 -24.18 1.84
CA VAL A 99 -17.23 -24.05 2.40
C VAL A 99 -17.22 -24.66 3.79
N LYS A 100 -16.47 -25.76 3.98
CA LYS A 100 -16.38 -26.44 5.27
C LYS A 100 -15.36 -25.79 6.20
N ASN A 101 -14.25 -25.32 5.61
CA ASN A 101 -13.15 -24.70 6.33
C ASN A 101 -12.24 -23.95 5.34
N LEU A 102 -11.24 -23.23 5.87
CA LEU A 102 -10.16 -22.62 5.10
C LEU A 102 -8.83 -23.23 5.52
N ASN A 103 -8.08 -23.77 4.56
CA ASN A 103 -6.74 -24.31 4.81
C ASN A 103 -5.70 -23.19 4.92
N ASP A 104 -5.77 -22.22 4.00
CA ASP A 104 -4.90 -21.04 4.00
C ASP A 104 -5.61 -19.81 3.43
N VAL A 105 -5.24 -18.62 3.94
CA VAL A 105 -5.65 -17.33 3.39
C VAL A 105 -4.45 -16.41 3.43
N ARG A 106 -4.01 -16.01 2.23
CA ARG A 106 -2.92 -15.07 2.00
C ARG A 106 -3.46 -13.87 1.26
N ALA A 107 -2.96 -12.70 1.62
CA ALA A 107 -3.20 -11.49 0.84
C ALA A 107 -1.94 -10.64 0.89
N HIS A 108 -1.70 -9.93 -0.20
CA HIS A 108 -0.58 -8.99 -0.31
C HIS A 108 -0.99 -7.78 -1.13
N PHE A 109 -0.37 -6.65 -0.86
CA PHE A 109 -0.60 -5.43 -1.63
C PHE A 109 -0.01 -5.54 -3.04
N LEU A 110 -0.78 -5.09 -4.02
CA LEU A 110 -0.35 -4.82 -5.38
C LEU A 110 -0.74 -3.36 -5.72
N GLY A 111 0.22 -2.45 -5.53
CA GLY A 111 -0.05 -1.02 -5.60
C GLY A 111 -0.95 -0.55 -4.46
N THR A 112 -2.16 -0.07 -4.78
CA THR A 112 -3.15 0.42 -3.81
C THR A 112 -4.17 -0.62 -3.38
N PHE A 113 -4.26 -1.72 -4.13
CA PHE A 113 -5.20 -2.80 -3.89
C PHE A 113 -4.48 -4.02 -3.31
N ILE A 114 -5.26 -5.01 -2.88
CA ILE A 114 -4.75 -6.29 -2.42
C ILE A 114 -5.18 -7.40 -3.37
N GLN A 115 -4.27 -8.35 -3.58
CA GLN A 115 -4.56 -9.61 -4.24
C GLN A 115 -4.69 -10.68 -3.16
N VAL A 116 -5.75 -11.47 -3.22
CA VAL A 116 -6.07 -12.49 -2.23
C VAL A 116 -5.89 -13.88 -2.85
N GLU A 117 -5.34 -14.81 -2.08
CA GLU A 117 -5.26 -16.23 -2.40
C GLU A 117 -5.86 -17.01 -1.23
N VAL A 118 -6.88 -17.81 -1.50
CA VAL A 118 -7.61 -18.57 -0.50
C VAL A 118 -7.74 -20.02 -0.91
N HIS A 119 -7.49 -20.92 0.03
CA HIS A 119 -7.71 -22.35 -0.11
C HIS A 119 -8.96 -22.73 0.68
N ILE A 120 -10.04 -23.06 -0.04
CA ILE A 120 -11.31 -23.48 0.55
C ILE A 120 -11.39 -25.01 0.61
N GLU A 121 -11.86 -25.53 1.73
CA GLU A 121 -12.14 -26.96 1.88
C GLU A 121 -13.61 -27.26 1.54
N VAL A 122 -13.85 -28.15 0.59
CA VAL A 122 -15.21 -28.55 0.15
C VAL A 122 -15.38 -30.07 0.19
N ASP A 123 -16.63 -30.55 0.20
CA ASP A 123 -16.90 -31.99 0.20
C ASP A 123 -16.38 -32.68 -1.07
N LYS A 124 -15.51 -33.69 -0.91
CA LYS A 124 -14.96 -34.47 -2.03
C LYS A 124 -15.99 -35.22 -2.88
N LYS A 125 -17.22 -35.39 -2.40
CA LYS A 125 -18.32 -36.02 -3.15
C LYS A 125 -19.03 -35.05 -4.09
N LEU A 126 -18.73 -33.75 -4.02
CA LEU A 126 -19.30 -32.77 -4.93
C LEU A 126 -18.82 -33.01 -6.36
N LYS A 127 -19.71 -32.74 -7.31
CA LYS A 127 -19.31 -32.63 -8.71
C LYS A 127 -18.40 -31.42 -8.87
N THR A 128 -17.42 -31.52 -9.77
CA THR A 128 -16.49 -30.43 -10.08
C THR A 128 -17.20 -29.11 -10.45
N THR A 129 -18.36 -29.19 -11.11
CA THR A 129 -19.19 -28.01 -11.39
C THR A 129 -19.68 -27.32 -10.12
N LYS A 130 -20.11 -28.10 -9.12
CA LYS A 130 -20.60 -27.56 -7.85
C LYS A 130 -19.48 -26.98 -6.99
N SER A 131 -18.32 -27.62 -6.96
CA SER A 131 -17.17 -27.06 -6.27
C SER A 131 -16.65 -25.79 -6.94
N HIS A 132 -16.74 -25.70 -8.27
CA HIS A 132 -16.41 -24.48 -9.02
C HIS A 132 -17.40 -23.35 -8.73
N GLU A 133 -18.71 -23.63 -8.70
CA GLU A 133 -19.74 -22.65 -8.30
C GLU A 133 -19.49 -22.08 -6.90
N ILE A 134 -19.08 -22.92 -5.93
CA ILE A 134 -18.72 -22.46 -4.58
C ILE A 134 -17.47 -21.56 -4.63
N ALA A 135 -16.44 -21.97 -5.37
CA ALA A 135 -15.23 -21.17 -5.53
C ALA A 135 -15.51 -19.80 -6.17
N GLU A 136 -16.36 -19.76 -7.19
CA GLU A 136 -16.80 -18.52 -7.86
C GLU A 136 -17.60 -17.63 -6.90
N ALA A 137 -18.48 -18.21 -6.07
CA ALA A 137 -19.21 -17.48 -5.04
C ALA A 137 -18.27 -16.85 -4.00
N VAL A 138 -17.25 -17.59 -3.55
CA VAL A 138 -16.22 -17.06 -2.64
C VAL A 138 -15.42 -15.95 -3.31
N GLN A 139 -14.99 -16.15 -4.56
CA GLN A 139 -14.25 -15.14 -5.32
C GLN A 139 -15.05 -13.83 -5.44
N ASN A 140 -16.30 -13.93 -5.87
CA ASN A 140 -17.18 -12.78 -6.06
C ASN A 140 -17.40 -12.04 -4.74
N LEU A 141 -17.69 -12.77 -3.65
CA LEU A 141 -17.90 -12.16 -2.34
C LEU A 141 -16.64 -11.44 -1.84
N LEU A 142 -15.46 -12.03 -1.98
CA LEU A 142 -14.21 -11.39 -1.58
C LEU A 142 -13.90 -10.12 -2.41
N GLN A 143 -14.29 -10.11 -3.69
CA GLN A 143 -14.13 -8.96 -4.59
C GLN A 143 -15.16 -7.84 -4.35
N GLU A 144 -16.18 -8.04 -3.51
CA GLU A 144 -17.06 -6.95 -3.07
C GLU A 144 -16.35 -5.98 -2.11
N GLU A 145 -15.26 -6.40 -1.48
CA GLU A 145 -14.44 -5.51 -0.67
C GLU A 145 -13.62 -4.58 -1.55
N GLU A 146 -13.84 -3.27 -1.42
CA GLU A 146 -13.28 -2.22 -2.29
C GLU A 146 -11.74 -2.28 -2.43
N ILE A 147 -11.04 -2.79 -1.41
CA ILE A 147 -9.58 -2.89 -1.42
C ILE A 147 -9.08 -4.11 -2.21
N VAL A 148 -9.92 -5.13 -2.47
CA VAL A 148 -9.56 -6.36 -3.18
C VAL A 148 -9.68 -6.15 -4.68
N ASP A 149 -8.56 -6.24 -5.40
CA ASP A 149 -8.56 -6.19 -6.88
C ASP A 149 -8.93 -7.54 -7.48
N TYR A 150 -8.33 -8.62 -6.96
CA TYR A 150 -8.61 -9.97 -7.41
C TYR A 150 -8.41 -11.01 -6.32
N ALA A 151 -9.18 -12.11 -6.39
CA ALA A 151 -9.12 -13.22 -5.45
C ALA A 151 -8.94 -14.54 -6.23
N PHE A 152 -7.88 -15.28 -5.91
CA PHE A 152 -7.61 -16.62 -6.42
C PHE A 152 -8.14 -17.64 -5.42
N VAL A 153 -9.06 -18.49 -5.84
CA VAL A 153 -9.67 -19.51 -4.99
C VAL A 153 -9.20 -20.89 -5.43
N HIS A 154 -8.42 -21.55 -4.58
CA HIS A 154 -8.06 -22.95 -4.72
C HIS A 154 -9.04 -23.83 -3.95
N VAL A 155 -9.42 -24.96 -4.53
CA VAL A 155 -10.40 -25.88 -3.94
C VAL A 155 -9.69 -27.15 -3.46
N ASP A 156 -9.66 -27.34 -2.15
CA ASP A 156 -9.13 -28.52 -1.48
C ASP A 156 -10.30 -29.48 -1.13
N PRO A 157 -10.29 -30.75 -1.59
CA PRO A 157 -11.32 -31.72 -1.25
C PRO A 157 -11.05 -32.40 0.11
N VAL A 158 -12.09 -32.50 0.96
CA VAL A 158 -12.05 -33.19 2.27
C VAL A 158 -13.10 -34.30 2.41
#